data_AF-A0A376NTZ6-F1
#
_entry.id   AF-A0A376NTZ6-F1
#
_cell.length_a   1.000
_cell.length_b   1.000
_cell.length_c   1.000
_cell.angle_alpha   90.00
_cell.angle_beta   90.00
_cell.angle_gamma   90.00
#
_symmetry.space_group_name_H-M   'P 1'
#
loop_
_entity.id
_entity.type
_entity.pdbx_description
1 polymer ?
#
loop_
_entity_poly.entity_id
_entity_poly.type
_entity_poly.pdbx_seq_one_letter_code
_entity_poly.pdbx_strand_id
1 'polypeptide(L)' 'MQLPVADINAQNAIMHDGKASEGDIQGHVDGWIQSHQQQFDGWVNEALAAQK' A
#
# COMPACT_ATOMS: atom_id res chain seq x y z
N MET A 1 9.31 -1.26 -8.81
CA MET A 1 8.36 -0.86 -7.75
C MET A 1 8.79 0.45 -7.07
N GLN A 2 7.88 1.42 -6.92
CA GLN A 2 8.09 2.66 -6.16
C GLN A 2 6.79 3.09 -5.46
N LEU A 3 6.85 3.29 -4.14
CA LEU A 3 5.71 3.78 -3.34
C LEU A 3 5.79 5.30 -3.18
N PRO A 4 4.70 6.07 -3.37
CA PRO A 4 4.72 7.51 -3.16
C PRO A 4 4.93 7.88 -1.68
N VAL A 5 5.88 8.79 -1.41
CA VAL A 5 6.16 9.27 -0.04
C VAL A 5 4.93 9.98 0.56
N ALA A 6 4.12 10.62 -0.27
CA ALA A 6 2.89 11.27 0.17
C ALA A 6 1.90 10.28 0.82
N ASP A 7 1.76 9.08 0.25
CA ASP A 7 0.85 8.05 0.77
C ASP A 7 1.33 7.50 2.11
N ILE A 8 2.65 7.33 2.25
CA ILE A 8 3.29 6.93 3.52
C ILE A 8 3.03 7.99 4.60
N ASN A 9 3.20 9.27 4.26
CA ASN A 9 2.94 10.37 5.18
C ASN A 9 1.46 10.44 5.59
N ALA A 10 0.54 10.20 4.65
CA ALA A 10 -0.89 10.15 4.95
C ALA A 10 -1.24 9.00 5.91
N GLN A 11 -0.69 7.81 5.67
CA GLN A 11 -0.88 6.66 6.57
C GLN A 11 -0.29 6.93 7.96
N ASN A 12 0.90 7.51 8.04
CA ASN A 12 1.53 7.89 9.31
C ASN A 12 0.72 8.93 10.09
N ALA A 13 0.11 9.91 9.40
CA ALA A 13 -0.78 10.89 10.03
C ALA A 13 -2.03 10.20 10.61
N ILE A 14 -2.65 9.29 9.87
CA ILE A 14 -3.81 8.52 10.34
C ILE A 14 -3.46 7.66 11.56
N MET A 15 -2.28 7.04 11.58
CA MET A 15 -1.78 6.32 12.75
C MET A 15 -1.56 7.25 13.95
N HIS A 16 -0.98 8.42 13.71
CA HIS A 16 -0.77 9.44 14.76
C HIS A 16 -2.10 9.91 15.36
N ASP A 17 -3.16 9.99 14.55
CA ASP A 17 -4.52 10.35 14.96
C ASP A 17 -5.28 9.21 15.67
N GLY A 18 -4.61 8.08 15.94
CA GLY A 18 -5.12 7.00 16.80
C GLY A 18 -5.63 5.76 16.07
N LYS A 19 -5.50 5.68 14.74
CA LYS A 19 -5.80 4.48 13.94
C LYS A 19 -4.53 3.68 13.68
N ALA A 20 -3.94 3.15 14.75
CA ALA A 20 -2.63 2.51 14.72
C ALA A 20 -2.64 1.03 15.16
N SER A 21 -3.81 0.42 15.33
CA SER A 21 -3.86 -1.02 15.59
C SER A 21 -3.44 -1.81 14.36
N GLU A 22 -3.04 -3.08 14.55
CA GLU A 22 -2.73 -3.98 13.44
C GLU A 22 -3.87 -4.07 12.42
N GLY A 23 -5.12 -4.12 12.89
CA GLY A 23 -6.31 -4.13 12.05
C GLY A 23 -6.49 -2.84 11.25
N ASP A 24 -6.23 -1.68 11.86
CA ASP A 24 -6.29 -0.39 11.15
C ASP A 24 -5.21 -0.33 10.05
N ILE A 25 -3.98 -0.77 10.37
CA ILE A 25 -2.86 -0.79 9.41
C ILE A 25 -3.17 -1.71 8.24
N GLN A 26 -3.72 -2.91 8.48
CA GLN A 26 -4.16 -3.80 7.42
C GLN A 26 -5.22 -3.13 6.53
N GLY A 27 -6.21 -2.46 7.14
CA GLY A 27 -7.22 -1.69 6.41
C GLY A 27 -6.62 -0.56 5.56
N HIS A 28 -5.59 0.13 6.04
CA HIS A 28 -4.88 1.15 5.26
C HIS A 28 -4.17 0.55 4.05
N VAL A 29 -3.53 -0.61 4.21
CA VAL A 29 -2.87 -1.33 3.11
C VAL A 29 -3.89 -1.77 2.07
N ASP A 30 -4.97 -2.41 2.49
CA ASP A 30 -6.01 -2.90 1.59
C ASP A 30 -6.66 -1.74 0.81
N GLY A 31 -6.95 -0.62 1.48
CA GLY A 31 -7.46 0.59 0.84
C GLY A 31 -6.47 1.24 -0.13
N TRP A 32 -5.17 1.22 0.19
CA TRP A 32 -4.14 1.70 -0.74
C TRP A 32 -4.06 0.82 -1.99
N ILE A 33 -4.06 -0.51 -1.82
CA ILE A 33 -4.06 -1.46 -2.95
C ILE A 33 -5.30 -1.25 -3.82
N GLN A 34 -6.48 -1.12 -3.22
CA GLN A 34 -7.73 -0.92 -3.97
C GLN A 34 -7.70 0.37 -4.80
N SER A 35 -7.13 1.46 -4.26
CA SER A 35 -7.00 2.74 -4.98
C SER A 35 -5.87 2.75 -6.03
N HIS A 36 -4.90 1.84 -5.92
CA HIS A 36 -3.73 1.72 -6.79
C HIS A 36 -3.66 0.37 -7.52
N GLN A 37 -4.80 -0.27 -7.76
CA GLN A 37 -4.87 -1.68 -8.18
C GLN A 37 -4.00 -1.97 -9.41
N GLN A 38 -4.05 -1.12 -10.43
CA GLN A 38 -3.25 -1.32 -11.66
C GLN A 38 -1.75 -1.25 -11.41
N GLN A 39 -1.30 -0.36 -10.51
CA GLN A 39 0.10 -0.21 -10.15
C GLN A 39 0.57 -1.41 -9.33
N PHE A 40 -0.24 -1.85 -8.37
CA PHE A 40 0.02 -3.04 -7.58
C PHE A 40 0.10 -4.30 -8.46
N ASP A 41 -0.90 -4.52 -9.31
CA ASP A 41 -0.95 -5.64 -10.25
C ASP A 41 0.24 -5.60 -11.21
N GLY A 42 0.66 -4.41 -11.65
CA GLY A 42 1.87 -4.21 -12.46
C GLY A 42 3.12 -4.79 -11.80
N TRP A 43 3.34 -4.49 -10.52
CA TRP A 43 4.48 -5.03 -9.77
C TRP A 43 4.41 -6.55 -9.60
N VAL A 44 3.21 -7.09 -9.32
CA VAL A 44 3.00 -8.54 -9.22
C VAL A 44 3.32 -9.22 -10.54
N ASN A 45 2.82 -8.67 -11.66
CA ASN A 45 3.06 -9.21 -12.99
C ASN A 45 4.54 -9.14 -13.39
N GLU A 46 5.23 -8.03 -13.12
CA GLU A 46 6.67 -7.91 -13.32
C GLU A 46 7.44 -8.96 -12.52
N ALA A 47 7.09 -9.15 -11.24
CA ALA A 47 7.72 -10.14 -10.38
C ALA A 47 7.48 -11.59 -10.87
N LEU A 48 6.27 -11.91 -11.33
CA LEU A 48 5.93 -13.22 -11.90
C LEU A 48 6.66 -13.47 -13.23
N ALA A 49 6.84 -12.43 -14.05
CA ALA A 49 7.56 -12.54 -15.32
C ALA A 49 9.06 -12.83 -15.10
N ALA A 50 9.67 -12.27 -14.05
CA ALA A 50 11.08 -12.48 -13.72
C ALA A 50 11.40 -13.87 -13.16
N GLN A 51 10.39 -14.67 -12.79
CA GLN A 51 10.57 -16.06 -12.33
C GLN A 51 10.73 -17.07 -13.49
N LYS A 52 10.60 -16.63 -14.75
CA LYS A 52 10.77 -17.45 -15.95
C LYS A 52 12.20 -17.38 -16.47
#